data_AF-A0A2R6KC31-F1
#
_entry.id   AF-A0A2R6KC31-F1
#
_cell.length_a   1.000
_cell.length_b   1.000
_cell.length_c   1.000
_cell.angle_alpha   90.00
_cell.angle_beta   90.00
_cell.angle_gamma   90.00
#
_symmetry.space_group_name_H-M   'P 1'
#
loop_
_entity.id
_entity.type
_entity.pdbx_description
1 polymer ?
#
loop_
_entity_poly.entity_id
_entity_poly.type
_entity_poly.pdbx_seq_one_letter_code
_entity_poly.pdbx_strand_id
1 'polypeptide(L)' 'MTFEGDPSVAVFQTTTLFDRDGNVVSESTVDIDDLLDVTPRSLTTTVSIGDRSRTATFPVEVERSESHQL' A
#
# COMPACT_ATOMS: atom_id res chain seq x y z
N MET A 1 -14.80 -20.13 11.44
CA MET A 1 -14.00 -19.60 10.32
C MET A 1 -13.03 -18.61 10.92
N THR A 2 -11.82 -19.07 11.23
CA THR A 2 -10.77 -18.22 11.79
C THR A 2 -10.12 -17.54 10.60
N PHE A 3 -10.27 -16.22 10.50
CA PHE A 3 -9.48 -15.42 9.58
C PHE A 3 -8.11 -15.27 10.24
N GLU A 4 -7.26 -16.28 10.05
CA GLU A 4 -5.83 -16.23 10.38
C GLU A 4 -5.16 -15.39 9.28
N GLY A 5 -5.20 -14.07 9.46
CA GLY A 5 -4.29 -13.18 8.77
C GLY A 5 -3.25 -12.74 9.78
N ASP A 6 -1.96 -12.99 9.47
CA ASP A 6 -0.82 -12.26 10.00
C ASP A 6 -1.16 -10.77 10.17
N PRO A 7 -0.52 -10.01 11.09
CA PRO A 7 -0.81 -8.58 11.28
C PRO A 7 -0.69 -7.89 9.92
N SER A 8 -1.84 -7.64 9.29
CA SER A 8 -1.90 -7.33 7.87
C SER A 8 -1.52 -5.86 7.76
N VAL A 9 -0.28 -5.56 7.41
CA VAL A 9 0.13 -4.17 7.16
C VAL A 9 -0.63 -3.65 5.94
N ALA A 10 -1.17 -2.44 6.06
CA ALA A 10 -1.70 -1.72 4.91
C ALA A 10 -0.53 -1.02 4.21
N VAL A 11 -0.26 -1.38 2.96
CA VAL A 11 0.87 -0.81 2.21
C VAL A 11 0.37 0.20 1.17
N PHE A 12 0.94 1.40 1.20
CA PHE A 12 0.85 2.35 0.08
C PHE A 12 2.16 2.29 -0.70
N GLN A 13 2.08 1.88 -1.96
CA GLN A 13 3.27 1.67 -2.78
C GLN A 13 3.33 2.67 -3.93
N THR A 14 4.46 3.35 -4.09
CA THR A 14 4.81 4.05 -5.33
C THR A 14 5.72 3.15 -6.16
N THR A 15 5.50 3.12 -7.47
CA THR A 15 6.29 2.28 -8.38
C THR A 15 6.84 3.12 -9.52
N THR A 16 8.14 3.04 -9.74
CA THR A 16 8.80 3.57 -10.95
C THR A 16 9.01 2.41 -11.92
N LEU A 17 8.49 2.56 -13.14
CA LEU A 17 8.65 1.59 -14.21
C LEU A 17 9.72 2.07 -15.18
N PHE A 18 10.57 1.15 -15.57
CA PHE A 18 11.64 1.35 -16.53
C PHE A 18 11.47 0.41 -17.73
N ASP A 19 11.85 0.87 -18.91
CA ASP A 19 12.01 0.01 -20.09
C ASP A 19 13.29 -0.84 -20.01
N ARG A 20 13.53 -1.63 -21.07
CA ARG A 20 14.71 -2.52 -21.18
C ARG A 20 16.04 -1.77 -21.25
N ASP A 21 16.02 -0.53 -21.70
CA ASP A 21 17.19 0.32 -21.85
C ASP A 21 17.45 1.16 -20.58
N GLY A 22 16.58 1.03 -19.57
CA GLY A 22 16.68 1.74 -18.29
C GLY A 22 16.05 3.13 -18.30
N ASN A 23 15.28 3.49 -19.33
CA ASN A 23 14.55 4.75 -19.34
C ASN A 23 13.26 4.64 -18.52
N VAL A 24 12.91 5.71 -17.81
CA VAL A 24 11.65 5.79 -17.07
C VAL A 24 10.47 5.84 -18.04
N VAL A 25 9.56 4.87 -17.93
CA VAL A 25 8.31 4.82 -18.69
C VAL A 25 7.09 5.25 -17.87
N SER A 26 7.19 5.16 -16.54
CA SER A 26 6.14 5.64 -15.63
C SER A 26 6.72 5.92 -14.26
N GLU A 27 6.31 7.04 -13.67
CA GLU A 27 6.70 7.43 -12.32
C GLU A 27 5.50 8.06 -11.62
N SER A 28 5.46 7.95 -10.29
CA SER A 28 4.44 8.64 -9.49
C SER A 28 4.72 10.15 -9.51
N THR A 29 3.69 10.96 -9.75
CA THR A 29 3.83 12.43 -9.75
C THR A 29 3.95 13.03 -8.34
N VAL A 30 3.68 12.23 -7.31
CA VAL A 30 3.77 12.60 -5.91
C VAL A 30 5.09 12.07 -5.37
N ASP A 31 5.87 12.95 -4.74
CA ASP A 31 7.10 12.56 -4.07
C ASP A 31 6.80 11.66 -2.87
N ILE A 32 7.72 10.75 -2.56
CA ILE A 32 7.49 9.81 -1.45
C ILE A 32 7.51 10.50 -0.09
N ASP A 33 8.27 11.59 0.08
CA ASP A 33 8.28 12.37 1.32
C ASP A 33 6.94 13.09 1.52
N ASP A 34 6.37 13.64 0.45
CA ASP A 34 5.03 14.23 0.48
C ASP A 34 3.96 13.17 0.78
N LEU A 35 4.09 11.96 0.22
CA LEU A 35 3.20 10.84 0.49
C LEU A 35 3.30 10.39 1.96
N LEU A 36 4.50 10.36 2.54
CA LEU A 36 4.73 10.01 3.94
C LEU A 36 4.10 11.03 4.90
N ASP A 37 4.14 12.33 4.58
CA ASP A 37 3.56 13.38 5.41
C ASP A 37 2.03 13.26 5.54
N VAL A 38 1.37 12.88 4.44
CA VAL A 38 -0.10 12.75 4.40
C VAL A 38 -0.60 11.36 4.79
N THR A 39 0.25 10.34 4.78
CA THR A 39 -0.17 8.96 5.05
C THR A 39 -0.43 8.74 6.55
N PRO A 40 -1.64 8.30 6.95
CA PRO A 40 -1.92 8.01 8.35
C PRO A 40 -1.12 6.80 8.82
N ARG A 41 -0.65 6.81 10.08
CA ARG A 41 0.13 5.70 10.66
C ARG A 41 -0.64 4.41 10.85
N SER A 42 -1.98 4.48 10.87
CA SER A 42 -2.84 3.32 11.06
C SER A 42 -4.17 3.50 10.33
N LEU A 43 -4.65 2.41 9.74
CA LEU A 43 -5.94 2.35 9.07
C LEU A 43 -6.90 1.47 9.90
N THR A 44 -8.08 1.98 10.21
CA THR A 44 -9.14 1.18 10.84
C THR A 44 -10.23 0.87 9.83
N THR A 45 -10.49 -0.41 9.59
CA THR A 45 -11.57 -0.86 8.70
C THR A 45 -12.62 -1.61 9.49
N THR A 46 -13.87 -1.51 9.03
CA THR A 46 -14.96 -2.34 9.54
C THR A 46 -15.58 -3.09 8.38
N VAL A 47 -15.52 -4.41 8.43
CA VAL A 47 -16.16 -5.29 7.45
C VAL A 47 -17.43 -5.83 8.07
N SER A 48 -18.55 -5.73 7.35
CA SER A 48 -19.85 -6.27 7.78
C SER A 48 -20.38 -7.25 6.74
N ILE A 49 -20.84 -8.41 7.20
CA ILE A 49 -21.41 -9.49 6.38
C ILE A 49 -22.70 -9.97 7.07
N GLY A 50 -23.85 -9.62 6.50
CA GLY A 50 -25.15 -9.81 7.15
C GLY A 50 -25.21 -9.09 8.50
N ASP A 51 -25.63 -9.78 9.55
CA ASP A 51 -25.73 -9.23 10.92
C ASP A 51 -24.41 -9.25 11.70
N ARG A 52 -23.30 -9.63 11.07
CA ARG A 52 -21.99 -9.70 11.72
C ARG A 52 -21.11 -8.57 11.22
N SER A 53 -20.44 -7.90 12.14
CA SER A 53 -19.40 -6.91 11.84
C SER A 53 -18.11 -7.23 12.58
N ARG A 54 -16.98 -6.84 11.99
CA ARG A 54 -15.66 -6.88 12.61
C ARG A 54 -14.89 -5.63 12.26
N THR A 55 -14.37 -4.98 13.29
CA THR A 55 -13.43 -3.86 13.15
C THR A 55 -12.01 -4.36 13.37
N ALA A 56 -11.09 -3.88 12.55
CA ALA A 56 -9.66 -4.17 12.68
C ALA A 56 -8.85 -2.90 12.36
N THR A 57 -7.73 -2.75 13.08
CA THR A 57 -6.78 -1.66 12.88
C THR A 57 -5.45 -2.24 12.43
N PHE A 58 -4.88 -1.62 11.41
CA PHE A 58 -3.65 -2.06 10.74
C PHE A 58 -2.61 -0.94 10.78
N PRO A 59 -1.33 -1.25 11.03
CA PRO A 59 -0.27 -0.30 10.75
C PRO A 59 -0.24 -0.01 9.25
N VAL A 60 0.18 1.19 8.90
CA VAL A 60 0.35 1.59 7.51
C VAL A 60 1.83 1.78 7.23
N GLU A 61 2.30 1.21 6.13
CA GLU A 61 3.65 1.40 5.61
C GLU A 61 3.59 2.02 4.22
N VAL A 62 4.58 2.85 3.91
CA VAL A 62 4.76 3.44 2.59
C VAL A 62 6.03 2.85 1.98
N GLU A 63 5.92 2.28 0.79
CA GLU A 63 7.01 1.60 0.12
C GLU A 63 7.26 2.20 -1.27
N ARG A 64 8.54 2.22 -1.68
CA ARG A 64 8.95 2.52 -3.05
C ARG A 64 9.43 1.25 -3.71
N SER A 65 8.96 1.00 -4.92
CA SER A 65 9.47 -0.10 -5.75
C SER A 65 9.87 0.38 -7.14
N GLU A 66 10.79 -0.39 -7.73
CA GLU A 66 11.28 -0.18 -9.10
C GLU A 66 11.02 -1.46 -9.89
N SER A 67 10.46 -1.31 -11.09
CA SER A 67 10.13 -2.43 -11.96
C SER A 67 10.76 -2.24 -13.33
N HIS A 68 11.61 -3.19 -13.73
CA HIS A 68 12.20 -3.23 -15.06
C HIS A 68 11.41 -4.18 -15.96
N GLN A 69 10.96 -3.68 -17.12
CA GLN A 69 10.37 -4.55 -18.13
C GLN A 69 11.49 -5.38 -18.78
N LEU A 70 11.42 -6.71 -18.61
CA LEU A 70 12.38 -7.68 -19.19
C LEU A 70 12.19 -7.84 -20.71
#